data_AF-A0A5B0X014-F1
#
_entry.id   AF-A0A5B0X014-F1
#
_cell.length_a   1.000
_cell.length_b   1.000
_cell.length_c   1.000
_cell.angle_alpha   90.00
_cell.angle_beta   90.00
_cell.angle_gamma   90.00
#
_symmetry.space_group_name_H-M   'P 1'
#
loop_
_entity.id
_entity.type
_entity.pdbx_description
1 polymer ?
#
loop_
_entity_poly.entity_id
_entity_poly.type
_entity_poly.pdbx_seq_one_letter_code
_entity_poly.pdbx_strand_id
1 'polypeptide(L)'
;MKKLSTFLFSAAMLCGIVLAEEEMMHKTIVSLDPSEMENVALDAVTEHPYMQVIAGDNPVAGSLNKFHSNDGKFEVDFYHGSEVTLKLADWPVHEVMYFVEGQVEITDESGSARIYGPGDALVMPKGFNGTWRQLSPIKKISVSYPHD
;
A
#
# COMPACT_ATOMS: atom_id res chain seq x y z
N MET A 1 -34.18 43.95 25.35
CA MET A 1 -33.68 42.56 25.42
C MET A 1 -34.09 41.83 24.13
N LYS A 2 -33.17 41.61 23.19
CA LYS A 2 -33.44 40.82 21.98
C LYS A 2 -33.08 39.37 22.28
N LYS A 3 -34.06 38.45 22.24
CA LYS A 3 -33.81 37.02 22.41
C LYS A 3 -33.11 36.49 21.16
N LEU A 4 -31.94 35.90 21.36
CA LEU A 4 -31.14 35.21 20.36
C LEU A 4 -31.82 33.86 20.07
N SER A 5 -32.20 33.63 18.81
CA SER A 5 -32.72 32.35 18.35
C SER A 5 -31.55 31.49 17.89
N THR A 6 -31.13 30.55 18.74
CA THR A 6 -30.14 29.54 18.38
C THR A 6 -30.80 28.52 17.44
N PHE A 7 -30.37 28.49 16.17
CA PHE A 7 -30.73 27.42 15.25
C PHE A 7 -30.00 26.14 15.67
N LEU A 8 -30.77 25.14 16.10
CA LEU A 8 -30.30 23.77 16.24
C LEU A 8 -30.15 23.16 14.85
N PHE A 9 -28.92 23.04 14.35
CA PHE A 9 -28.63 22.18 13.21
C PHE A 9 -28.86 20.72 13.64
N SER A 10 -29.83 20.06 13.00
CA SER A 10 -30.16 18.65 13.27
C SER A 10 -29.01 17.74 12.83
N ALA A 11 -28.55 16.87 13.72
CA ALA A 11 -27.47 15.90 13.47
C ALA A 11 -27.74 14.96 12.28
N ALA A 12 -29.02 14.74 11.92
CA ALA A 12 -29.40 13.88 10.80
C ALA A 12 -29.01 14.44 9.43
N MET A 13 -29.01 15.78 9.26
CA MET A 13 -28.62 16.42 8.00
C MET A 13 -27.11 16.39 7.80
N LEU A 14 -26.34 16.55 8.89
CA LEU A 14 -24.89 16.41 8.87
C LEU A 14 -24.47 14.98 8.51
N CYS A 15 -25.14 13.98 9.10
CA CYS A 15 -24.88 12.56 8.79
C CYS A 15 -25.22 12.22 7.33
N GLY A 16 -26.34 12.71 6.79
CA GLY A 16 -26.70 12.49 5.39
C GLY A 16 -25.73 13.10 4.37
N ILE A 17 -25.13 14.26 4.68
CA ILE A 17 -24.11 14.89 3.83
C ILE A 17 -22.80 14.11 3.87
N VAL A 18 -22.34 13.71 5.05
CA VAL A 18 -21.11 12.90 5.20
C VAL A 18 -21.24 11.56 4.50
N LEU A 19 -22.38 10.87 4.64
CA LEU A 19 -22.62 9.60 3.95
C LEU A 19 -22.64 9.78 2.43
N ALA A 20 -23.22 10.87 1.92
CA ALA A 20 -23.21 11.15 0.49
C ALA A 20 -21.80 11.53 -0.03
N GLU A 21 -20.98 12.22 0.75
CA GLU A 21 -19.59 12.52 0.42
C GLU A 21 -18.72 11.25 0.39
N GLU A 22 -18.86 10.36 1.39
CA GLU A 22 -18.20 9.04 1.39
C GLU A 22 -18.65 8.17 0.21
N GLU A 23 -19.94 8.12 -0.10
CA GLU A 23 -20.47 7.32 -1.22
C GLU A 23 -20.04 7.85 -2.60
N MET A 24 -19.73 9.13 -2.70
CA MET A 24 -19.27 9.79 -3.93
C MET A 24 -17.76 9.65 -4.16
N MET A 25 -16.95 9.48 -3.11
CA MET A 25 -15.50 9.27 -3.22
C MET A 25 -15.15 8.04 -4.08
N HIS A 26 -16.01 7.02 -4.11
CA HIS A 26 -15.83 5.80 -4.91
C HIS A 26 -16.32 5.87 -6.35
N LYS A 27 -16.84 7.01 -6.83
CA LYS A 27 -17.44 7.13 -8.17
C LYS A 27 -16.65 8.04 -9.13
N THR A 28 -15.50 8.58 -8.69
CA THR A 28 -14.62 9.43 -9.52
C THR A 28 -13.29 8.74 -9.82
N ILE A 29 -12.63 9.15 -10.91
CA ILE A 29 -11.29 8.65 -11.24
C ILE A 29 -10.30 9.09 -10.15
N VAL A 30 -9.54 8.13 -9.63
CA VAL A 30 -8.41 8.40 -8.73
C VAL A 30 -7.13 8.43 -9.55
N SER A 31 -6.48 9.60 -9.61
CA SER A 31 -5.17 9.74 -10.24
C SER A 31 -4.08 9.19 -9.31
N LEU A 32 -3.16 8.42 -9.88
CA LEU A 32 -1.96 7.96 -9.19
C LEU A 32 -0.77 8.81 -9.66
N ASP A 33 -0.47 9.89 -8.94
CA ASP A 33 0.72 10.71 -9.18
C ASP A 33 1.92 10.13 -8.40
N PRO A 34 2.94 9.57 -9.08
CA PRO A 34 4.07 8.95 -8.39
C PRO A 34 4.90 9.93 -7.55
N SER A 35 4.80 11.25 -7.80
CA SER A 35 5.50 12.24 -6.98
C SER A 35 4.98 12.30 -5.53
N GLU A 36 3.77 11.81 -5.27
CA GLU A 36 3.23 11.75 -3.91
C GLU A 36 3.93 10.68 -3.05
N MET A 37 4.67 9.75 -3.66
CA MET A 37 5.47 8.74 -2.93
C MET A 37 6.57 9.37 -2.07
N GLU A 38 6.99 10.61 -2.39
CA GLU A 38 7.92 11.38 -1.55
C GLU A 38 7.31 11.77 -0.20
N ASN A 39 5.98 11.78 -0.09
CA ASN A 39 5.26 12.13 1.13
C ASN A 39 4.90 10.91 1.98
N VAL A 40 5.29 9.71 1.56
CA VAL A 40 5.10 8.49 2.37
C VAL A 40 5.92 8.62 3.64
N ALA A 41 5.24 8.63 4.79
CA ALA A 41 5.90 8.57 6.09
C ALA A 41 6.62 7.22 6.23
N LEU A 42 7.90 7.25 6.59
CA LEU A 42 8.73 6.06 6.74
C LEU A 42 8.96 5.77 8.23
N ASP A 43 8.71 4.52 8.61
CA ASP A 43 8.96 4.00 9.95
C ASP A 43 9.85 2.75 9.86
N ALA A 44 10.41 2.33 11.00
CA ALA A 44 11.20 1.10 11.07
C ALA A 44 10.39 -0.10 10.55
N VAL A 45 10.99 -0.90 9.67
CA VAL A 45 10.35 -2.12 9.15
C VAL A 45 10.01 -3.04 10.32
N THR A 46 8.73 -3.38 10.43
CA THR A 46 8.22 -4.30 11.45
C THR A 46 8.09 -5.70 10.88
N GLU A 47 8.47 -6.71 11.65
CA GLU A 47 8.32 -8.11 11.24
C GLU A 47 6.88 -8.59 11.39
N HIS A 48 6.52 -9.52 10.51
CA HIS A 48 5.23 -10.21 10.49
C HIS A 48 5.46 -11.72 10.32
N PRO A 49 4.47 -12.58 10.63
CA PRO A 49 4.58 -14.01 10.38
C PRO A 49 4.97 -14.36 8.93
N TYR A 50 4.56 -13.51 7.97
CA TYR A 50 4.84 -13.68 6.54
C TYR A 50 6.06 -12.89 6.01
N MET A 51 6.73 -12.11 6.86
CA MET A 51 7.83 -11.22 6.46
C MET A 51 8.80 -11.00 7.62
N GLN A 52 10.05 -11.48 7.48
CA GLN A 52 11.10 -11.33 8.49
C GLN A 52 12.30 -10.59 7.90
N VAL A 53 12.93 -9.71 8.68
CA VAL A 53 14.14 -8.99 8.25
C VAL A 53 15.35 -9.90 8.44
N ILE A 54 16.03 -10.23 7.35
CA ILE A 54 17.22 -11.10 7.39
C ILE A 54 18.52 -10.36 7.06
N ALA A 55 18.45 -9.17 6.46
CA ALA A 55 19.57 -8.25 6.31
C ALA A 55 19.08 -6.81 6.06
N GLY A 56 19.88 -5.82 6.46
CA GLY A 56 19.59 -4.39 6.30
C GLY A 56 20.13 -3.60 7.50
N ASP A 57 20.47 -2.32 7.30
CA ASP A 57 20.89 -1.43 8.37
C ASP A 57 19.72 -0.53 8.76
N ASN A 58 19.05 -0.87 9.87
CA ASN A 58 17.89 -0.16 10.40
C ASN A 58 16.87 0.22 9.32
N PRO A 59 16.36 -0.77 8.56
CA PRO A 59 15.54 -0.49 7.38
C PRO A 59 14.24 0.21 7.75
N VAL A 60 13.81 1.13 6.88
CA VAL A 60 12.57 1.88 7.01
C VAL A 60 11.67 1.69 5.79
N ALA A 61 10.37 1.68 6.01
CA ALA A 61 9.38 1.60 4.94
C ALA A 61 8.07 2.28 5.35
N GLY A 62 7.24 2.55 4.36
CA GLY A 62 5.89 3.06 4.57
C GLY A 62 5.01 2.84 3.35
N SER A 63 3.71 3.00 3.58
CA SER A 63 2.71 2.95 2.52
C SER A 63 1.72 4.11 2.66
N LEU A 64 1.16 4.53 1.52
CA LEU A 64 0.06 5.50 1.46
C LEU A 64 -1.09 4.88 0.66
N ASN A 65 -2.22 4.65 1.32
CA ASN A 65 -3.41 4.15 0.65
C ASN A 65 -3.96 5.20 -0.31
N LYS A 66 -4.16 4.79 -1.56
CA LYS A 66 -4.67 5.63 -2.64
C LYS A 66 -6.13 5.32 -2.95
N PHE A 67 -6.53 4.07 -2.77
CA PHE A 67 -7.89 3.63 -2.99
C PHE A 67 -8.13 2.31 -2.26
N HIS A 68 -9.37 2.11 -1.81
CA HIS A 68 -9.91 0.80 -1.46
C HIS A 68 -11.32 0.72 -2.02
N SER A 69 -11.78 -0.44 -2.47
CA SER A 69 -13.18 -0.65 -2.81
C SER A 69 -14.06 -0.72 -1.56
N ASN A 70 -15.36 -0.43 -1.71
CA ASN A 70 -16.32 -0.49 -0.59
C ASN A 70 -16.43 -1.87 0.08
N ASP A 71 -16.13 -2.94 -0.64
CA ASP A 71 -16.10 -4.30 -0.12
C ASP A 71 -14.73 -4.70 0.47
N GLY A 72 -13.74 -3.81 0.45
CA GLY A 72 -12.39 -4.02 0.97
C GLY A 72 -11.57 -5.05 0.19
N LYS A 73 -12.02 -5.44 -1.01
CA LYS A 73 -11.37 -6.50 -1.79
C LYS A 73 -10.33 -5.99 -2.78
N PHE A 74 -10.37 -4.71 -3.13
CA PHE A 74 -9.45 -4.11 -4.08
C PHE A 74 -8.80 -2.89 -3.43
N GLU A 75 -7.50 -2.97 -3.18
CA GLU A 75 -6.73 -1.88 -2.56
C GLU A 75 -5.61 -1.45 -3.51
N VAL A 76 -5.33 -0.14 -3.52
CA VAL A 76 -4.23 0.45 -4.27
C VAL A 76 -3.41 1.28 -3.30
N ASP A 77 -2.12 0.99 -3.20
CA ASP A 77 -1.21 1.71 -2.33
C ASP A 77 0.03 2.18 -3.09
N PHE A 78 0.59 3.27 -2.59
CA PHE A 78 1.97 3.62 -2.84
C PHE A 78 2.83 3.03 -1.73
N TYR A 79 4.01 2.54 -2.10
CA TYR A 79 5.00 2.03 -1.17
C TYR A 79 6.35 2.70 -1.41
N HIS A 80 7.05 3.01 -0.33
CA HIS A 80 8.44 3.47 -0.32
C HIS A 80 9.19 2.69 0.75
N GLY A 81 10.31 2.06 0.38
CA GLY A 81 11.18 1.33 1.31
C GLY A 81 12.66 1.55 1.05
N SER A 82 13.45 1.51 2.12
CA SER A 82 14.91 1.47 2.05
C SER A 82 15.44 0.08 1.68
N GLU A 83 16.75 -0.02 1.46
CA GLU A 83 17.42 -1.30 1.29
C GLU A 83 17.13 -2.25 2.46
N VAL A 84 16.65 -3.44 2.14
CA VAL A 84 16.33 -4.50 3.09
C VAL A 84 16.26 -5.84 2.35
N THR A 85 16.69 -6.90 3.02
CA THR A 85 16.41 -8.28 2.61
C THR A 85 15.42 -8.90 3.57
N LEU A 86 14.32 -9.40 3.01
CA LEU A 86 13.22 -9.99 3.73
C LEU A 86 13.10 -11.47 3.34
N LYS A 87 12.89 -12.33 4.34
CA LYS A 87 12.37 -13.68 4.13
C LYS A 87 10.85 -13.59 4.06
N LEU A 88 10.27 -14.06 2.96
CA LEU A 88 8.82 -14.13 2.79
C LEU A 88 8.33 -15.56 3.02
N ALA A 89 7.23 -15.70 3.73
CA ALA A 89 6.57 -16.97 4.01
C ALA A 89 5.05 -16.81 3.91
N ASP A 90 4.35 -17.66 3.16
CA ASP A 90 2.89 -17.64 3.02
C ASP A 90 2.31 -16.23 2.78
N TRP A 91 2.76 -15.57 1.70
CA TRP A 91 2.36 -14.19 1.39
C TRP A 91 0.83 -14.02 1.43
N PRO A 92 0.28 -13.03 2.17
CA PRO A 92 -1.12 -13.08 2.58
C PRO A 92 -2.14 -12.76 1.48
N VAL A 93 -1.71 -12.12 0.39
CA VAL A 93 -2.60 -11.52 -0.61
C VAL A 93 -2.13 -11.81 -2.03
N HIS A 94 -3.04 -11.73 -3.01
CA HIS A 94 -2.62 -11.59 -4.40
C HIS A 94 -2.29 -10.11 -4.65
N GLU A 95 -1.10 -9.81 -5.17
CA GLU A 95 -0.66 -8.42 -5.37
C GLU A 95 -0.03 -8.23 -6.75
N VAL A 96 -0.46 -7.21 -7.47
CA VAL A 96 0.27 -6.68 -8.62
C VAL A 96 1.17 -5.55 -8.13
N MET A 97 2.44 -5.57 -8.52
CA MET A 97 3.40 -4.51 -8.20
C MET A 97 3.93 -3.90 -9.49
N TYR A 98 3.96 -2.58 -9.56
CA TYR A 98 4.61 -1.81 -10.62
C TYR A 98 5.70 -0.92 -10.02
N PHE A 99 6.94 -1.08 -10.47
CA PHE A 99 8.08 -0.39 -9.91
C PHE A 99 8.30 0.95 -10.61
N VAL A 100 8.45 2.00 -9.81
CA VAL A 100 8.68 3.37 -10.26
C VAL A 100 10.14 3.78 -10.06
N GLU A 101 10.73 3.36 -8.94
CA GLU A 101 12.11 3.68 -8.57
C GLU A 101 12.77 2.46 -7.91
N GLY A 102 14.09 2.40 -8.00
CA GLY A 102 14.90 1.38 -7.34
C GLY A 102 14.88 0.02 -8.00
N GLN A 103 15.51 -0.96 -7.35
CA GLN A 103 15.56 -2.34 -7.83
C GLN A 103 15.31 -3.34 -6.70
N VAL A 104 14.58 -4.40 -7.03
CA VAL A 104 14.41 -5.56 -6.17
C VAL A 104 14.82 -6.82 -6.90
N GLU A 105 15.54 -7.69 -6.21
CA GLU A 105 15.71 -9.08 -6.61
C GLU A 105 14.76 -9.96 -5.79
N ILE A 106 14.01 -10.82 -6.48
CA ILE A 106 13.08 -11.77 -5.87
C ILE A 106 13.52 -13.17 -6.24
N THR A 107 13.68 -14.01 -5.21
CA THR A 107 14.07 -15.42 -5.36
C THR A 107 12.95 -16.30 -4.82
N ASP A 108 12.42 -17.19 -5.65
CA ASP A 108 11.38 -18.15 -5.26
C ASP A 108 11.97 -19.40 -4.55
N GLU A 109 11.10 -20.31 -4.10
CA GLU A 109 11.53 -21.56 -3.44
C GLU A 109 12.30 -22.52 -4.35
N SER A 110 12.18 -22.38 -5.68
CA SER A 110 13.01 -23.16 -6.61
C SER A 110 14.45 -22.65 -6.67
N GLY A 111 14.72 -21.48 -6.08
CA GLY A 111 15.99 -20.78 -6.16
C GLY A 111 16.13 -19.91 -7.42
N SER A 112 15.06 -19.76 -8.21
CA SER A 112 15.07 -18.90 -9.38
C SER A 112 14.97 -17.45 -8.95
N ALA A 113 15.95 -16.63 -9.33
CA ALA A 113 16.02 -15.22 -8.99
C ALA A 113 15.75 -14.34 -10.21
N ARG A 114 15.01 -13.25 -10.02
CA ARG A 114 14.75 -12.23 -11.03
C ARG A 114 14.81 -10.83 -10.43
N ILE A 115 15.39 -9.90 -11.19
CA ILE A 115 15.46 -8.48 -10.83
C ILE A 115 14.33 -7.73 -11.54
N TYR A 116 13.70 -6.82 -10.80
CA TYR A 116 12.69 -5.88 -11.28
C TYR A 116 13.11 -4.45 -10.92
N GLY A 117 12.90 -3.51 -11.84
CA GLY A 117 13.19 -2.09 -11.66
C GLY A 117 12.17 -1.18 -12.36
N PRO A 118 12.48 0.11 -12.57
CA PRO A 118 11.51 1.08 -13.08
C PRO A 118 10.88 0.66 -14.41
N GLY A 119 9.56 0.61 -14.45
CA GLY A 119 8.77 0.19 -15.62
C GLY A 119 8.44 -1.30 -15.65
N ASP A 120 9.05 -2.12 -14.80
CA ASP A 120 8.68 -3.53 -14.66
C ASP A 120 7.43 -3.70 -13.80
N ALA A 121 6.70 -4.79 -14.07
CA ALA A 121 5.58 -5.23 -13.25
C ALA A 121 5.68 -6.73 -12.94
N LEU A 122 5.09 -7.13 -11.81
CA LEU A 122 4.94 -8.54 -11.43
C LEU A 122 3.62 -8.80 -10.72
N VAL A 123 3.28 -10.07 -10.62
CA VAL A 123 2.24 -10.57 -9.71
C VAL A 123 2.93 -11.39 -8.62
N MET A 124 2.72 -11.02 -7.36
CA MET A 124 3.03 -11.83 -6.19
C MET A 124 1.78 -12.62 -5.82
N PRO A 125 1.75 -13.94 -6.01
CA PRO A 125 0.60 -14.74 -5.64
C PRO A 125 0.51 -14.88 -4.11
N LYS A 126 -0.71 -14.97 -3.60
CA LYS A 126 -0.97 -15.45 -2.25
C LYS A 126 -0.34 -16.82 -2.03
N GLY A 127 0.25 -17.03 -0.86
CA GLY A 127 1.01 -18.22 -0.52
C GLY A 127 2.43 -18.23 -1.05
N PHE A 128 2.91 -17.14 -1.66
CA PHE A 128 4.31 -17.05 -2.10
C PHE A 128 5.28 -17.21 -0.93
N ASN A 129 6.33 -17.99 -1.17
CA ASN A 129 7.46 -18.18 -0.27
C ASN A 129 8.74 -17.84 -1.05
N GLY A 130 9.69 -17.17 -0.40
CA GLY A 130 10.91 -16.77 -1.09
C GLY A 130 11.73 -15.75 -0.32
N THR A 131 12.54 -15.00 -1.06
CA THR A 131 13.33 -13.89 -0.56
C THR A 131 13.05 -12.65 -1.40
N TRP A 132 12.87 -11.52 -0.72
CA TRP A 132 12.72 -10.20 -1.32
C TRP A 132 13.92 -9.34 -0.93
N ARG A 133 14.75 -8.97 -1.89
CA ARG A 133 15.99 -8.21 -1.65
C ARG A 133 15.93 -6.88 -2.38
N GLN A 134 15.72 -5.79 -1.64
CA GLN A 134 15.80 -4.43 -2.19
C GLN A 134 17.27 -4.07 -2.33
N LEU A 135 17.72 -3.92 -3.58
CA LEU A 135 19.11 -3.61 -3.95
C LEU A 135 19.42 -2.12 -3.86
N SER A 136 18.39 -1.29 -3.75
CA SER A 136 18.40 0.14 -3.51
C SER A 136 17.05 0.52 -2.89
N PRO A 137 16.87 1.77 -2.39
CA PRO A 137 15.55 2.24 -2.01
C PRO A 137 14.57 2.11 -3.20
N ILE A 138 13.37 1.59 -2.94
CA ILE A 138 12.37 1.37 -3.99
C ILE A 138 11.13 2.21 -3.75
N LYS A 139 10.47 2.53 -4.85
CA LYS A 139 9.11 3.06 -4.88
C LYS A 139 8.25 2.22 -5.82
N LYS A 140 7.09 1.77 -5.37
CA LYS A 140 6.18 0.95 -6.17
C LYS A 140 4.73 1.35 -5.97
N ILE A 141 3.92 1.11 -6.99
CA ILE A 141 2.47 1.05 -6.90
C ILE A 141 2.10 -0.41 -6.66
N SER A 142 1.30 -0.69 -5.65
CA SER A 142 0.74 -2.01 -5.39
C SER A 142 -0.77 -1.98 -5.58
N VAL A 143 -1.30 -3.04 -6.20
CA VAL A 143 -2.72 -3.34 -6.24
C VAL A 143 -2.92 -4.70 -5.60
N SER A 144 -3.62 -4.77 -4.48
CA SER A 144 -3.77 -6.01 -3.71
C SER A 144 -5.23 -6.47 -3.67
N TYR A 145 -5.37 -7.79 -3.52
CA TYR A 145 -6.64 -8.47 -3.30
C TYR A 145 -6.51 -9.33 -2.03
N PRO A 146 -6.85 -8.79 -0.84
CA PRO A 146 -6.57 -9.44 0.44
C PRO A 146 -7.56 -10.54 0.85
N HIS A 147 -8.74 -10.58 0.23
CA HIS A 147 -9.85 -11.42 0.68
C HIS A 147 -10.45 -12.23 -0.47
N ASP A 148 -10.11 -13.53 -0.52
CA ASP A 148 -10.72 -14.52 -1.41
C ASP A 148 -12.00 -15.10 -0.82
#